data_AF-A0A1G7JHL3-F1
#
_entry.id   AF-A0A1G7JHL3-F1
#
_cell.length_a   1.000
_cell.length_b   1.000
_cell.length_c   1.000
_cell.angle_alpha   90.00
_cell.angle_beta   90.00
_cell.angle_gamma   90.00
#
_symmetry.space_group_name_H-M   'P 1'
#
loop_
_entity.id
_entity.type
_entity.pdbx_description
1 polymer ?
#
loop_
_entity_poly.entity_id
_entity_poly.type
_entity_poly.pdbx_seq_one_letter_code
_entity_poly.pdbx_strand_id
1 'polypeptide(L)'
;MKGGFTLASVRMTYVVLACAHLDHDPSNRAPANLRALCQRCHMIHDAAEHRWQRWWNAFRLRAMRDLYEDPRITRERHAAS
;
A
#
# COMPACT_ATOMS: atom_id res chain seq x y z
N MET A 1 11.27 -18.02 43.86
CA MET A 1 10.19 -18.50 42.97
C MET A 1 10.61 -18.26 41.52
N LYS A 2 10.97 -19.30 40.76
CA LYS A 2 11.25 -19.20 39.32
C LYS A 2 10.18 -20.00 38.57
N GLY A 3 9.09 -19.34 38.20
CA GLY A 3 8.11 -19.90 37.28
C GLY A 3 8.63 -19.78 35.86
N GLY A 4 9.37 -20.81 35.40
CA GLY A 4 9.76 -20.90 34.00
C GLY A 4 8.57 -21.38 33.17
N PHE A 5 8.13 -20.58 32.20
CA PHE A 5 7.22 -21.05 31.16
C PHE A 5 7.98 -21.98 30.23
N THR A 6 7.66 -23.27 30.27
CA THR A 6 8.06 -24.23 29.24
C THR A 6 7.20 -23.99 27.99
N LEU A 7 7.75 -23.30 26.99
CA LEU A 7 7.13 -23.29 25.66
C LEU A 7 7.19 -24.71 25.08
N ALA A 8 6.07 -25.42 25.09
CA ALA A 8 5.96 -26.78 24.53
C ALA A 8 6.31 -26.84 23.03
N SER A 9 6.21 -25.72 22.30
CA SER A 9 6.58 -25.59 20.90
C SER A 9 6.76 -24.11 20.53
N VAL A 10 7.84 -23.79 19.82
CA VAL A 10 8.05 -22.46 19.19
C VAL A 10 7.72 -22.59 17.71
N ARG A 11 6.78 -21.78 17.20
CA ARG A 11 6.52 -21.65 15.77
C ARG A 11 7.30 -20.48 15.20
N MET A 12 8.31 -20.79 14.39
CA MET A 12 9.05 -19.79 13.62
C MET A 12 8.41 -19.63 12.24
N THR A 13 8.28 -18.40 11.78
CA THR A 13 7.79 -18.10 10.42
C THR A 13 8.81 -17.21 9.74
N TYR A 14 9.31 -17.67 8.59
CA TYR A 14 10.18 -16.87 7.74
C TYR A 14 9.37 -15.78 7.05
N VAL A 15 9.88 -14.54 7.05
CA VAL A 15 9.18 -13.39 6.47
C VAL A 15 10.14 -12.62 5.59
N VAL A 16 9.71 -12.32 4.36
CA VAL A 16 10.45 -11.47 3.44
C VAL A 16 9.99 -10.03 3.62
N LEU A 17 10.94 -9.11 3.75
CA LEU A 17 10.69 -7.68 3.79
C LEU A 17 10.97 -7.07 2.41
N ALA A 18 10.10 -6.16 1.99
CA ALA A 18 10.25 -5.35 0.79
C ALA A 18 10.28 -3.86 1.16
N CYS A 19 10.95 -3.04 0.34
CA CYS A 19 10.98 -1.60 0.50
C CYS A 19 9.69 -0.97 -0.06
N ALA A 20 9.03 -0.12 0.73
CA ALA A 20 7.81 0.60 0.37
C ALA A 20 8.03 2.11 0.46
N HIS A 21 7.50 2.86 -0.51
CA HIS A 21 7.35 4.31 -0.44
C HIS A 21 6.03 4.64 0.26
N LEU A 22 6.06 5.46 1.31
CA LEU A 22 4.88 5.71 2.15
C LEU A 22 3.82 6.58 1.49
N ASP A 23 4.24 7.41 0.55
CA ASP A 23 3.39 8.26 -0.29
C ASP A 23 3.02 7.61 -1.63
N HIS A 24 3.42 6.36 -1.85
CA HIS A 24 3.24 5.62 -3.12
C HIS A 24 3.92 6.28 -4.35
N ASP A 25 4.79 7.28 -4.18
CA ASP A 25 5.58 7.91 -5.25
C ASP A 25 7.01 7.34 -5.30
N PRO A 26 7.38 6.58 -6.35
CA PRO A 26 8.72 6.02 -6.50
C PRO A 26 9.82 7.08 -6.74
N SER A 27 9.44 8.33 -7.00
CA SER A 27 10.38 9.44 -7.18
C SER A 27 10.84 10.02 -5.84
N ASN A 28 10.03 9.89 -4.77
CA ASN A 28 10.36 10.42 -3.46
C ASN A 28 11.25 9.46 -2.66
N ARG A 29 12.57 9.59 -2.85
CA ARG A 29 13.59 8.73 -2.22
C ARG A 29 14.04 9.21 -0.84
N ALA A 30 13.32 10.13 -0.21
CA ALA A 30 13.68 10.61 1.12
C ALA A 30 13.70 9.43 2.11
N PRO A 31 14.73 9.29 2.97
CA PRO A 31 14.82 8.17 3.91
C PRO A 31 13.60 8.05 4.83
N ALA A 32 12.99 9.18 5.19
CA ALA A 32 11.76 9.23 5.99
C ALA A 32 10.52 8.68 5.25
N ASN A 33 10.55 8.65 3.92
CA ASN A 33 9.47 8.12 3.07
C ASN A 33 9.61 6.61 2.80
N LEU A 34 10.72 5.98 3.18
CA LEU A 34 10.98 4.57 2.90
C LEU A 34 10.78 3.71 4.15
N ARG A 35 10.08 2.58 4.00
CA ARG A 35 9.94 1.57 5.06
C ARG A 35 10.13 0.16 4.55
N ALA A 36 10.75 -0.69 5.36
CA ALA A 36 10.78 -2.13 5.14
C ALA A 36 9.50 -2.76 5.71
N LEU A 37 8.65 -3.31 4.85
CA LEU A 37 7.39 -3.94 5.22
C LEU A 37 7.41 -5.42 4.83
N CYS A 38 6.83 -6.28 5.68
CA CYS A 38 6.57 -7.66 5.29
C CYS A 38 5.43 -7.73 4.28
N GLN A 39 5.30 -8.86 3.56
CA GLN A 39 4.27 -9.05 2.54
C GLN A 39 2.85 -8.65 3.02
N ARG A 40 2.45 -9.06 4.23
CA ARG A 40 1.13 -8.71 4.78
C ARG A 40 0.98 -7.20 5.02
N CYS A 41 1.95 -6.58 5.67
CA CYS A 41 1.91 -5.16 5.96
C CYS A 41 1.97 -4.31 4.69
N HIS A 42 2.74 -4.75 3.70
CA HIS A 42 2.84 -4.10 2.39
C HIS A 42 1.47 -4.13 1.68
N MET A 43 0.80 -5.29 1.64
CA MET A 43 -0.53 -5.42 1.03
C MET A 43 -1.60 -4.56 1.71
N ILE A 44 -1.53 -4.39 3.04
CA ILE A 44 -2.45 -3.52 3.79
C ILE A 44 -2.19 -2.05 3.44
N HIS A 45 -0.92 -1.64 3.42
CA HIS A 45 -0.53 -0.27 3.09
C HIS A 45 -0.98 0.13 1.68
N ASP A 46 -0.78 -0.75 0.70
CA ASP A 46 -1.13 -0.46 -0.70
C ASP A 46 -2.61 -0.68 -1.02
N ALA A 47 -3.43 -1.13 -0.06
CA ALA A 47 -4.80 -1.57 -0.34
C ALA A 47 -5.67 -0.46 -0.96
N ALA A 48 -5.53 0.78 -0.49
CA ALA A 48 -6.28 1.92 -1.02
C ALA A 48 -5.81 2.28 -2.44
N GLU A 49 -4.50 2.40 -2.64
CA GLU A 49 -3.91 2.73 -3.94
C GLU A 49 -4.22 1.63 -4.99
N HIS A 50 -4.08 0.36 -4.64
CA HIS A 50 -4.46 -0.75 -5.52
C HIS A 50 -5.96 -0.79 -5.83
N ARG A 51 -6.84 -0.37 -4.92
CA ARG A 51 -8.28 -0.24 -5.23
C ARG A 51 -8.50 0.87 -6.26
N TRP A 52 -7.87 2.02 -6.05
CA TRP A 52 -7.93 3.15 -6.98
C TRP A 52 -7.41 2.79 -8.37
N GLN A 53 -6.20 2.23 -8.46
CA GLN A 53 -5.57 1.85 -9.74
C GLN A 53 -6.39 0.81 -10.49
N ARG A 54 -6.97 -0.18 -9.80
CA ARG A 54 -7.87 -1.17 -10.41
C ARG A 54 -9.13 -0.52 -10.98
N TRP A 55 -9.75 0.38 -10.22
CA TRP A 55 -10.90 1.14 -10.71
C TRP A 55 -10.52 1.99 -11.92
N TRP A 56 -9.41 2.74 -11.86
CA TRP A 56 -8.95 3.61 -12.94
C TRP A 56 -8.66 2.83 -14.22
N ASN A 57 -7.94 1.72 -14.11
CA ASN A 57 -7.61 0.88 -15.27
C ASN A 57 -8.86 0.32 -15.96
N ALA A 58 -9.91 0.00 -15.20
CA ALA A 58 -11.19 -0.42 -15.76
C ALA A 58 -11.99 0.77 -16.33
N PHE A 59 -11.99 1.91 -15.65
CA PHE A 59 -12.69 3.12 -16.07
C PHE A 59 -12.13 3.67 -17.38
N ARG A 60 -10.80 3.87 -17.49
CA ARG A 60 -10.17 4.47 -18.68
C ARG A 60 -10.43 3.71 -19.98
N LEU A 61 -10.63 2.39 -19.90
CA LEU A 61 -10.98 1.55 -21.05
C LEU A 61 -12.45 1.66 -21.45
N ARG A 62 -13.33 2.01 -20.49
CA ARG A 62 -14.78 2.11 -20.66
C ARG A 62 -15.27 3.54 -20.87
N ALA A 63 -14.44 4.52 -20.56
CA ALA A 63 -14.75 5.93 -20.77
C ALA A 63 -14.93 6.17 -22.28
N MET A 64 -16.19 6.35 -22.71
CA MET A 64 -16.50 6.85 -24.04
C MET A 64 -16.02 8.30 -24.13
N ARG A 65 -14.82 8.52 -24.67
CA ARG A 65 -14.32 9.82 -25.15
C ARG A 65 -14.63 11.00 -24.21
N ASP A 66 -14.12 10.90 -22.99
CA ASP A 66 -13.81 12.02 -22.08
C ASP A 66 -14.99 12.94 -21.67
N LEU A 67 -16.22 12.43 -21.66
CA LEU A 67 -17.37 13.17 -21.11
C LEU A 67 -17.21 13.50 -19.61
N TYR A 68 -16.32 12.81 -18.91
CA TYR A 68 -16.04 12.98 -17.48
C TYR A 68 -14.64 13.56 -17.27
N GLU A 69 -14.50 14.43 -16.26
CA GLU A 69 -13.23 15.00 -15.83
C GLU A 69 -12.19 13.92 -15.51
N ASP A 70 -10.91 14.18 -15.80
CA ASP A 70 -9.82 13.25 -15.51
C ASP A 70 -9.82 12.90 -14.01
N PRO A 71 -10.04 11.62 -13.65
CA PRO A 71 -10.13 11.20 -12.25
C PRO A 71 -8.88 11.47 -11.42
N ARG A 72 -7.71 11.70 -12.02
CA ARG A 72 -6.51 12.12 -11.28
C ARG A 72 -6.70 13.51 -10.70
N ILE A 73 -7.27 14.44 -11.48
CA ILE A 73 -7.60 15.80 -11.03
C ILE A 73 -8.66 15.74 -9.93
N THR A 74 -9.67 14.88 -10.07
CA THR A 74 -10.68 14.66 -9.03
C THR A 74 -10.05 14.14 -7.74
N ARG A 75 -9.12 13.18 -7.83
CA ARG A 75 -8.43 12.61 -6.66
C ARG A 75 -7.56 13.62 -5.94
N GLU A 76 -6.77 14.42 -6.67
CA GLU A 76 -5.94 15.48 -6.10
C GLU A 76 -6.79 16.50 -5.34
N ARG A 77 -7.94 16.88 -5.90
CA ARG A 77 -8.90 17.80 -5.25
C ARG A 77 -9.45 17.25 -3.94
N HIS A 78 -9.80 15.96 -3.91
CA HIS A 78 -10.27 15.29 -2.69
C HIS A 78 -9.17 15.11 -1.64
N ALA A 79 -7.91 14.94 -2.06
CA ALA A 79 -6.77 14.84 -1.13
C ALA A 79 -6.35 16.20 -0.54
N ALA A 80 -6.66 17.30 -1.24
CA ALA A 80 -6.37 18.67 -0.79
C ALA A 80 -7.48 19.31 0.06
N SER A 81 -8.63 18.63 0.23
CA SER A 81 -9.76 19.06 1.06
C SER A 81 -9.73 18.40 2.43
#